data_AF-A0A2K1EN27-F1
#
_entry.id   AF-A0A2K1EN27-F1
#
_cell.length_a   1.000
_cell.length_b   1.000
_cell.length_c   1.000
_cell.angle_alpha   90.00
_cell.angle_beta   90.00
_cell.angle_gamma   90.00
#
_symmetry.space_group_name_H-M   'P 1'
#
loop_
_entity.id
_entity.type
_entity.pdbx_description
1 polymer ?
#
loop_
_entity_poly.entity_id
_entity_poly.type
_entity_poly.pdbx_seq_one_letter_code
_entity_poly.pdbx_strand_id
1 'polypeptide(L)'
;MFNSAVLESVSDINLLTDMLRAEFSLEDWDAMVHIADKLYLSIRTLYDENQLRQAKGQPKIDTKKLKRSVAFYFGYAMVAKGIALQKMGDYTAARDCIEKYTELGWIYGLDEEGQADVAHFRMLARANTYVLDLLEGKMDTLPEYVQFIHQSEEEELLPGIITILEAAIKYDYNVDWALKEFQPTLDSLDGNYETDANIRYYIDHLYLMALYNLKNANYSNALNISLKALGMSDKLKDDTGYKKLNALFVSFSVHATKDQLEAYNVLNKKILGRVLKDEKGIMYDGSSFVSAR
;
A
#
# COMPACT_ATOMS: atom_id res chain seq x y z
N MET A 1 -17.30 7.17 -10.82
CA MET A 1 -18.50 6.31 -10.83
C MET A 1 -18.14 5.09 -11.66
N PHE A 2 -17.94 3.97 -11.00
CA PHE A 2 -17.53 2.72 -11.62
C PHE A 2 -18.58 2.26 -12.65
N ASN A 3 -18.17 2.00 -13.90
CA ASN A 3 -19.10 1.60 -14.96
C ASN A 3 -19.16 0.07 -15.05
N SER A 4 -20.10 -0.54 -14.32
CA SER A 4 -20.29 -1.99 -14.28
C SER A 4 -20.53 -2.60 -15.66
N ALA A 5 -21.20 -1.89 -16.58
CA ALA A 5 -21.45 -2.39 -17.94
C ALA A 5 -20.14 -2.56 -18.74
N VAL A 6 -19.18 -1.66 -18.54
CA VAL A 6 -17.84 -1.76 -19.15
C VAL A 6 -17.09 -2.95 -18.55
N LEU A 7 -17.08 -3.10 -17.22
CA LEU A 7 -16.45 -4.24 -16.56
C LEU A 7 -17.03 -5.58 -17.06
N GLU A 8 -18.35 -5.69 -17.19
CA GLU A 8 -18.99 -6.92 -17.60
C GLU A 8 -18.61 -7.36 -19.02
N SER A 9 -18.30 -6.40 -19.91
CA SER A 9 -17.82 -6.66 -21.26
C SER A 9 -16.37 -7.15 -21.33
N VAL A 10 -15.59 -6.99 -20.26
CA VAL A 10 -14.19 -7.46 -20.21
C VAL A 10 -14.18 -8.98 -20.08
N SER A 11 -13.61 -9.63 -21.08
CA SER A 11 -13.46 -11.09 -21.14
C SER A 11 -12.00 -11.55 -20.98
N ASP A 12 -11.03 -10.64 -21.08
CA ASP A 12 -9.62 -10.96 -20.87
C ASP A 12 -9.30 -10.98 -19.37
N ILE A 13 -9.05 -12.19 -18.86
CA ILE A 13 -8.68 -12.44 -17.46
C ILE A 13 -7.39 -11.70 -17.07
N ASN A 14 -6.43 -11.53 -18.00
CA ASN A 14 -5.21 -10.80 -17.71
C ASN A 14 -5.48 -9.30 -17.49
N LEU A 15 -6.34 -8.72 -18.34
CA LEU A 15 -6.69 -7.31 -18.25
C LEU A 15 -7.34 -6.98 -16.89
N LEU A 16 -8.14 -7.88 -16.34
CA LEU A 16 -8.72 -7.72 -15.01
C LEU A 16 -7.64 -7.60 -13.92
N THR A 17 -6.51 -8.31 -14.04
CA THR A 17 -5.39 -8.17 -13.09
C THR A 17 -4.68 -6.81 -13.21
N ASP A 18 -4.56 -6.28 -14.43
CA ASP A 18 -3.98 -4.96 -14.68
C ASP A 18 -4.91 -3.85 -14.18
N MET A 19 -6.22 -4.01 -14.36
CA MET A 19 -7.24 -3.11 -13.79
C MET A 19 -7.17 -3.07 -12.26
N LEU A 20 -7.03 -4.23 -11.59
CA LEU A 20 -6.86 -4.27 -10.13
C LEU A 20 -5.64 -3.48 -9.66
N ARG A 21 -4.51 -3.54 -10.38
CA ARG A 21 -3.32 -2.76 -10.06
C ARG A 21 -3.56 -1.25 -10.24
N ALA A 22 -4.25 -0.87 -11.32
CA ALA A 22 -4.59 0.51 -11.58
C ALA A 22 -5.51 1.10 -10.50
N GLU A 23 -6.60 0.39 -10.15
CA GLU A 23 -7.51 0.85 -9.10
C GLU A 23 -6.85 0.87 -7.72
N PHE A 24 -5.91 -0.06 -7.44
CA PHE A 24 -5.10 0.00 -6.23
C PHE A 24 -4.28 1.29 -6.16
N SER A 25 -3.65 1.70 -7.27
CA SER A 25 -2.90 2.97 -7.34
C SER A 25 -3.80 4.22 -7.23
N LEU A 26 -5.07 4.12 -7.62
CA LEU A 26 -6.06 5.19 -7.50
C LEU A 26 -6.78 5.21 -6.14
N GLU A 27 -6.50 4.23 -5.28
CA GLU A 27 -7.19 4.01 -4.00
C GLU A 27 -8.73 3.83 -4.18
N ASP A 28 -9.20 3.33 -5.34
CA ASP A 28 -10.63 3.04 -5.61
C ASP A 28 -11.01 1.63 -5.14
N TRP A 29 -11.20 1.50 -3.83
CA TRP A 29 -11.47 0.21 -3.18
C TRP A 29 -12.80 -0.43 -3.60
N ASP A 30 -13.81 0.38 -3.91
CA ASP A 30 -15.12 -0.11 -4.39
C ASP A 30 -14.98 -0.76 -5.77
N ALA A 31 -14.29 -0.08 -6.70
CA ALA A 31 -13.96 -0.64 -8.00
C ALA A 31 -13.15 -1.93 -7.90
N MET A 32 -12.16 -1.97 -7.00
CA MET A 32 -11.35 -3.18 -6.77
C MET A 32 -12.19 -4.38 -6.37
N VAL A 33 -13.19 -4.22 -5.49
CA VAL A 33 -14.08 -5.33 -5.09
C VAL A 33 -14.83 -5.89 -6.29
N HIS A 34 -15.40 -5.02 -7.13
CA HIS A 34 -16.14 -5.44 -8.32
C HIS A 34 -15.26 -6.12 -9.37
N ILE A 35 -14.07 -5.59 -9.63
CA ILE A 35 -13.12 -6.18 -10.58
C ILE A 35 -12.63 -7.54 -10.07
N ALA A 36 -12.35 -7.66 -8.77
CA ALA A 36 -11.91 -8.90 -8.16
C ALA A 36 -13.00 -9.99 -8.24
N ASP A 37 -14.27 -9.63 -8.02
CA ASP A 37 -15.39 -10.57 -8.18
C ASP A 37 -15.52 -11.03 -9.64
N LYS A 38 -15.37 -10.12 -10.61
CA LYS A 38 -15.36 -10.47 -12.04
C LYS A 38 -14.19 -11.37 -12.39
N LEU A 39 -12.99 -11.10 -11.88
CA LEU A 39 -11.81 -11.93 -12.08
C LEU A 39 -12.04 -13.35 -11.56
N TYR A 40 -12.52 -13.46 -10.31
CA TYR A 40 -12.83 -14.74 -9.68
C TYR A 40 -13.89 -15.53 -10.46
N LEU A 41 -14.97 -14.89 -10.88
CA LEU A 41 -16.02 -15.53 -11.67
C LEU A 41 -15.51 -16.00 -13.05
N SER A 42 -14.67 -15.20 -13.69
CA SER A 42 -14.11 -15.50 -15.02
C SER A 42 -13.17 -16.71 -14.95
N ILE A 43 -12.26 -16.74 -13.96
CA ILE A 43 -11.36 -17.89 -13.78
C ILE A 43 -12.12 -19.15 -13.32
N ARG A 44 -13.14 -19.00 -12.46
CA ARG A 44 -13.98 -20.14 -12.04
C ARG A 44 -14.72 -20.78 -13.21
N THR A 45 -15.34 -19.97 -14.07
CA THR A 45 -16.05 -20.47 -15.25
C THR A 45 -15.12 -21.26 -16.17
N LEU A 46 -13.91 -20.74 -16.42
CA LEU A 46 -12.89 -21.41 -17.21
C LEU A 46 -12.42 -22.73 -16.58
N TYR A 47 -12.20 -22.74 -15.26
CA TYR A 47 -11.78 -23.93 -14.52
C TYR A 47 -12.86 -25.02 -14.56
N ASP A 48 -14.11 -24.67 -14.24
CA ASP A 48 -15.22 -25.62 -14.19
C ASP A 48 -15.49 -26.23 -15.56
N GLU A 49 -15.44 -25.45 -16.65
CA GLU A 49 -15.60 -25.96 -18.01
C GLU A 49 -14.46 -26.94 -18.37
N ASN A 50 -13.23 -26.65 -17.95
CA ASN A 50 -12.10 -27.56 -18.15
C ASN A 50 -12.25 -28.87 -17.37
N GLN A 51 -12.75 -28.83 -16.15
CA GLN A 51 -13.03 -30.05 -15.37
C GLN A 51 -14.13 -30.89 -16.03
N LEU A 52 -15.21 -30.25 -16.51
CA LEU A 52 -16.28 -30.93 -17.22
C LEU A 52 -15.82 -31.57 -18.53
N ARG A 53 -14.98 -30.88 -19.31
CA ARG A 53 -14.38 -31.43 -20.53
C ARG A 53 -13.48 -32.62 -20.22
N GLN A 54 -12.63 -32.51 -19.21
CA GLN A 54 -11.75 -33.59 -18.78
C GLN A 54 -12.55 -34.83 -18.34
N ALA A 55 -13.61 -34.64 -17.56
CA ALA A 55 -14.51 -35.73 -17.15
C ALA A 55 -15.19 -36.43 -18.35
N LYS A 56 -15.39 -35.71 -19.46
CA LYS A 56 -15.93 -36.23 -20.73
C LYS A 56 -14.86 -36.77 -21.69
N GLY A 57 -13.58 -36.77 -21.29
CA GLY A 57 -12.47 -37.13 -22.17
C GLY A 57 -12.24 -36.15 -23.33
N GLN A 58 -12.78 -34.94 -23.24
CA GLN A 58 -12.63 -33.89 -24.24
C GLN A 58 -11.36 -33.08 -23.97
N PRO A 59 -10.74 -32.50 -25.02
CA PRO A 59 -9.59 -31.63 -24.84
C PRO A 59 -9.97 -30.39 -24.01
N LYS A 60 -9.06 -29.99 -23.12
CA LYS A 60 -9.16 -28.75 -22.34
C LYS A 60 -9.25 -27.55 -23.29
N ILE A 61 -9.90 -26.50 -22.83
CA ILE A 61 -9.88 -25.18 -23.48
C ILE A 61 -8.42 -24.71 -23.54
N ASP A 62 -8.05 -24.07 -24.65
CA ASP A 62 -6.72 -23.50 -24.79
C ASP A 62 -6.53 -22.34 -23.81
N THR A 63 -5.76 -22.59 -22.76
CA THR A 63 -5.40 -21.60 -21.74
C THR A 63 -4.09 -20.89 -22.04
N LYS A 64 -3.49 -21.05 -23.23
CA LYS A 64 -2.24 -20.34 -23.61
C LYS A 64 -2.32 -18.82 -23.55
N LYS A 65 -3.53 -18.26 -23.50
CA LYS A 65 -3.76 -16.82 -23.32
C LYS A 65 -3.62 -16.38 -21.86
N LEU A 66 -3.73 -17.29 -20.89
CA LEU A 66 -3.41 -16.99 -19.50
C LEU A 66 -1.91 -16.83 -19.36
N LYS A 67 -1.48 -15.71 -18.76
CA LYS A 67 -0.07 -15.42 -18.51
C LYS A 67 0.48 -16.10 -17.25
N ARG A 68 -0.40 -16.66 -16.42
CA ARG A 68 -0.09 -17.27 -15.12
C ARG A 68 -0.95 -18.51 -14.87
N SER A 69 -0.62 -19.27 -13.83
CA SER A 69 -1.42 -20.42 -13.40
C SER A 69 -2.87 -20.06 -13.04
N VAL A 70 -3.78 -21.05 -13.05
CA VAL A 70 -5.16 -20.85 -12.58
C VAL A 70 -5.19 -20.49 -11.08
N ALA A 71 -4.29 -21.07 -10.28
CA ALA A 71 -4.14 -20.77 -8.87
C ALA A 71 -3.79 -19.30 -8.63
N PHE A 72 -2.94 -18.72 -9.48
CA PHE A 72 -2.61 -17.29 -9.45
C PHE A 72 -3.85 -16.41 -9.48
N TYR A 73 -4.72 -16.57 -10.48
CA TYR A 73 -5.87 -15.68 -10.63
C TYR A 73 -6.90 -15.86 -9.51
N PHE A 74 -7.10 -17.08 -9.01
CA PHE A 74 -7.96 -17.31 -7.85
C PHE A 74 -7.43 -16.62 -6.59
N GLY A 75 -6.15 -16.82 -6.28
CA GLY A 75 -5.51 -16.20 -5.13
C GLY A 75 -5.48 -14.68 -5.26
N TYR A 76 -5.04 -14.16 -6.40
CA TYR A 76 -4.90 -12.72 -6.64
C TYR A 76 -6.23 -11.98 -6.56
N ALA A 77 -7.32 -12.57 -7.08
CA ALA A 77 -8.65 -12.00 -6.95
C ALA A 77 -9.05 -11.84 -5.47
N MET A 78 -8.85 -12.88 -4.65
CA MET A 78 -9.23 -12.83 -3.24
C MET A 78 -8.29 -11.97 -2.39
N VAL A 79 -7.00 -11.94 -2.69
CA VAL A 79 -6.05 -11.00 -2.06
C VAL A 79 -6.46 -9.55 -2.35
N ALA A 80 -6.69 -9.20 -3.62
CA ALA A 80 -7.07 -7.84 -3.99
C ALA A 80 -8.41 -7.41 -3.36
N LYS A 81 -9.41 -8.29 -3.36
CA LYS A 81 -10.69 -8.05 -2.69
C LYS A 81 -10.52 -7.89 -1.18
N GLY A 82 -9.73 -8.75 -0.55
CA GLY A 82 -9.45 -8.71 0.89
C GLY A 82 -8.79 -7.40 1.31
N ILE A 83 -7.79 -6.94 0.55
CA ILE A 83 -7.13 -5.64 0.78
C ILE A 83 -8.12 -4.48 0.65
N ALA A 84 -8.95 -4.48 -0.40
CA ALA A 84 -9.96 -3.43 -0.59
C ALA A 84 -10.96 -3.38 0.58
N LEU A 85 -11.49 -4.54 1.01
CA LEU A 85 -12.40 -4.64 2.15
C LEU A 85 -11.74 -4.20 3.47
N GLN A 86 -10.48 -4.57 3.69
CA GLN A 86 -9.68 -4.09 4.82
C GLN A 86 -9.59 -2.55 4.80
N LYS A 87 -9.26 -1.94 3.67
CA LYS A 87 -9.13 -0.47 3.54
C LYS A 87 -10.47 0.24 3.72
N MET A 88 -11.59 -0.41 3.43
CA MET A 88 -12.95 0.07 3.73
C MET A 88 -13.40 -0.21 5.19
N GLY A 89 -12.59 -0.93 5.97
CA GLY A 89 -12.89 -1.26 7.38
C GLY A 89 -13.76 -2.49 7.61
N ASP A 90 -14.10 -3.25 6.56
CA ASP A 90 -14.85 -4.51 6.68
C ASP A 90 -13.89 -5.69 6.90
N TYR A 91 -13.37 -5.80 8.12
CA TYR A 91 -12.39 -6.83 8.46
C TYR A 91 -12.97 -8.24 8.46
N THR A 92 -14.28 -8.41 8.70
CA THR A 92 -14.92 -9.73 8.63
C THR A 92 -14.93 -10.24 7.19
N ALA A 93 -15.39 -9.43 6.24
CA ALA A 93 -15.39 -9.82 4.83
C ALA A 93 -13.96 -9.95 4.27
N ALA A 94 -13.00 -9.19 4.80
CA ALA A 94 -11.59 -9.37 4.48
C ALA A 94 -11.06 -10.74 4.92
N ARG A 95 -11.40 -11.21 6.14
CA ARG A 95 -11.05 -12.56 6.62
C ARG A 95 -11.65 -13.67 5.75
N ASP A 96 -12.91 -13.53 5.33
CA ASP A 96 -13.54 -14.48 4.40
C ASP A 96 -12.77 -14.59 3.08
N CYS A 97 -12.11 -13.50 2.64
CA CYS A 97 -11.23 -13.54 1.48
C CYS A 97 -9.92 -14.28 1.79
N ILE A 98 -9.31 -14.04 2.96
CA ILE A 98 -8.11 -14.75 3.43
C ILE A 98 -8.30 -16.26 3.40
N GLU A 99 -9.41 -16.75 3.96
CA GLU A 99 -9.70 -18.19 4.00
C GLU A 99 -9.71 -18.81 2.59
N LYS A 100 -10.29 -18.11 1.61
CA LYS A 100 -10.42 -18.60 0.23
C LYS A 100 -9.10 -18.79 -0.49
N TYR A 101 -8.09 -17.95 -0.22
CA TYR A 101 -6.77 -18.09 -0.84
C TYR A 101 -5.74 -18.81 0.04
N THR A 102 -6.06 -19.04 1.31
CA THR A 102 -5.28 -19.96 2.18
C THR A 102 -5.37 -21.39 1.66
N GLU A 103 -6.58 -21.79 1.26
CA GLU A 103 -6.92 -23.15 0.85
C GLU A 103 -7.20 -23.25 -0.66
N LEU A 104 -6.16 -23.07 -1.48
CA LEU A 104 -6.22 -23.30 -2.93
C LEU A 104 -5.89 -24.74 -3.34
N GLY A 105 -5.75 -25.65 -2.37
CA GLY A 105 -5.39 -27.06 -2.61
C GLY A 105 -6.47 -27.89 -3.31
N TRP A 106 -7.69 -27.38 -3.45
CA TRP A 106 -8.77 -28.02 -4.19
C TRP A 106 -8.61 -27.93 -5.71
N ILE A 107 -7.69 -27.10 -6.21
CA ILE A 107 -7.46 -26.93 -7.66
C ILE A 107 -6.71 -28.15 -8.21
N TYR A 108 -7.38 -28.90 -9.08
CA TYR A 108 -6.84 -30.13 -9.65
C TYR A 108 -5.99 -29.88 -10.90
N GLY A 109 -4.88 -30.62 -10.99
CA GLY A 109 -4.02 -30.63 -12.19
C GLY A 109 -3.12 -29.39 -12.32
N LEU A 110 -2.72 -28.80 -11.19
CA LEU A 110 -1.68 -27.76 -11.15
C LEU A 110 -0.31 -28.35 -11.49
N ASP A 111 0.46 -27.60 -12.26
CA ASP A 111 1.88 -27.81 -12.52
C ASP A 111 2.74 -27.17 -11.41
N GLU A 112 4.06 -27.18 -11.60
CA GLU A 112 5.01 -26.63 -10.61
C GLU A 112 4.77 -25.13 -10.34
N GLU A 113 4.48 -24.34 -11.37
CA GLU A 113 4.12 -22.91 -11.22
C GLU A 113 2.86 -22.77 -10.36
N GLY A 114 1.81 -23.53 -10.67
CA GLY A 114 0.58 -23.53 -9.90
C GLY A 114 0.77 -23.92 -8.44
N GLN A 115 1.60 -24.92 -8.15
CA GLN A 115 1.92 -25.32 -6.77
C GLN A 115 2.72 -24.24 -6.03
N ALA A 116 3.65 -23.56 -6.72
CA ALA A 116 4.38 -22.44 -6.17
C ALA A 116 3.44 -21.27 -5.82
N ASP A 117 2.49 -20.95 -6.69
CA ASP A 117 1.46 -19.94 -6.44
C ASP A 117 0.62 -20.29 -5.20
N VAL A 118 0.17 -21.54 -5.05
CA VAL A 118 -0.59 -21.99 -3.86
C VAL A 118 0.23 -21.78 -2.58
N ALA A 119 1.52 -22.12 -2.59
CA ALA A 119 2.39 -21.91 -1.44
C ALA A 119 2.56 -20.41 -1.12
N HIS A 120 2.73 -19.58 -2.15
CA HIS A 120 2.85 -18.14 -2.01
C HIS A 120 1.59 -17.50 -1.41
N PHE A 121 0.39 -17.87 -1.88
CA PHE A 121 -0.87 -17.35 -1.30
C PHE A 121 -1.08 -17.80 0.13
N ARG A 122 -0.63 -19.00 0.52
CA ARG A 122 -0.67 -19.43 1.92
C ARG A 122 0.23 -18.56 2.81
N MET A 123 1.40 -18.16 2.32
CA MET A 123 2.27 -17.21 3.01
C MET A 123 1.60 -15.83 3.15
N LEU A 124 1.04 -15.30 2.05
CA LEU A 124 0.29 -14.03 2.08
C LEU A 124 -0.92 -14.09 3.01
N ALA A 125 -1.55 -15.26 3.17
CA ALA A 125 -2.69 -15.43 4.06
C ALA A 125 -2.28 -15.23 5.51
N ARG A 126 -1.13 -15.78 5.88
CA ARG A 126 -0.53 -15.59 7.20
C ARG A 126 -0.18 -14.12 7.44
N ALA A 127 0.47 -13.47 6.48
CA ALA A 127 0.80 -12.03 6.55
C ALA A 127 -0.46 -11.18 6.78
N ASN A 128 -1.47 -11.34 5.94
CA ASN A 128 -2.70 -10.56 6.01
C ASN A 128 -3.54 -10.90 7.25
N THR A 129 -3.42 -12.11 7.80
CA THR A 129 -4.06 -12.45 9.08
C THR A 129 -3.48 -11.62 10.22
N TYR A 130 -2.15 -11.51 10.30
CA TYR A 130 -1.49 -10.64 11.28
C TYR A 130 -1.92 -9.18 11.12
N VAL A 131 -1.99 -8.69 9.87
CA VAL A 131 -2.45 -7.34 9.56
C VAL A 131 -3.85 -7.09 10.14
N LEU A 132 -4.80 -7.98 9.85
CA LEU A 132 -6.16 -7.83 10.36
C LEU A 132 -6.24 -7.96 11.89
N ASP A 133 -5.46 -8.85 12.50
CA ASP A 133 -5.41 -8.99 13.95
C ASP A 133 -4.94 -7.70 14.63
N LEU A 134 -3.89 -7.06 14.11
CA LEU A 134 -3.40 -5.77 14.62
C LEU A 134 -4.39 -4.64 14.38
N LEU A 135 -5.00 -4.56 13.19
CA LEU A 135 -6.01 -3.53 12.88
C LEU A 135 -7.31 -3.67 13.67
N GLU A 136 -7.58 -4.87 14.20
CA GLU A 136 -8.66 -5.16 15.17
C GLU A 136 -8.25 -4.95 16.64
N GLY A 137 -6.97 -4.69 16.91
CA GLY A 137 -6.44 -4.37 18.24
C GLY A 137 -5.93 -5.57 19.03
N LYS A 138 -5.72 -6.72 18.38
CA LYS A 138 -5.12 -7.91 19.01
C LYS A 138 -3.59 -7.76 19.08
N MET A 139 -3.13 -6.81 19.89
CA MET A 139 -1.71 -6.42 19.95
C MET A 139 -0.78 -7.54 20.45
N ASP A 140 -1.32 -8.59 21.07
CA ASP A 140 -0.57 -9.78 21.48
C ASP A 140 0.08 -10.52 20.29
N THR A 141 -0.38 -10.29 19.05
CA THR A 141 0.21 -10.88 17.84
C THR A 141 1.38 -10.08 17.26
N LEU A 142 1.68 -8.91 17.84
CA LEU A 142 2.73 -8.02 17.33
C LEU A 142 4.12 -8.67 17.32
N PRO A 143 4.58 -9.40 18.36
CA PRO A 143 5.90 -10.07 18.34
C PRO A 143 6.06 -11.03 17.17
N GLU A 144 5.06 -11.85 16.89
CA GLU A 144 5.07 -12.79 15.77
C GLU A 144 5.05 -12.07 14.43
N TYR A 145 4.33 -10.95 14.33
CA TYR A 145 4.32 -10.13 13.12
C TYR A 145 5.66 -9.46 12.85
N VAL A 146 6.32 -8.93 13.89
CA VAL A 146 7.68 -8.38 13.79
C VAL A 146 8.66 -9.45 13.31
N GLN A 147 8.59 -10.66 13.88
CA GLN A 147 9.42 -11.78 13.43
C GLN A 147 9.12 -12.17 11.97
N PHE A 148 7.85 -12.14 11.57
CA PHE A 148 7.46 -12.41 10.19
C PHE A 148 8.09 -11.40 9.22
N ILE A 149 8.05 -10.10 9.52
CA ILE A 149 8.64 -9.05 8.67
C ILE A 149 10.15 -9.28 8.51
N HIS A 150 10.87 -9.60 9.60
CA HIS A 150 12.31 -9.93 9.53
C HIS A 150 12.65 -11.13 8.64
N GLN A 151 11.70 -12.05 8.43
CA GLN A 151 11.87 -13.25 7.62
C GLN A 151 11.34 -13.10 6.19
N SER A 152 10.73 -11.95 5.87
CA SER A 152 10.06 -11.68 4.61
C SER A 152 10.97 -10.96 3.61
N GLU A 153 10.46 -10.76 2.39
CA GLU A 153 11.10 -9.96 1.36
C GLU A 153 11.12 -8.47 1.74
N GLU A 154 12.06 -7.69 1.18
CA GLU A 154 12.26 -6.28 1.55
C GLU A 154 11.01 -5.42 1.29
N GLU A 155 10.19 -5.81 0.33
CA GLU A 155 8.92 -5.18 -0.05
C GLU A 155 7.87 -5.20 1.07
N GLU A 156 7.97 -6.14 2.02
CA GLU A 156 7.02 -6.26 3.15
C GLU A 156 7.36 -5.32 4.32
N LEU A 157 8.55 -4.71 4.33
CA LEU A 157 8.98 -3.86 5.43
C LEU A 157 8.06 -2.65 5.62
N LEU A 158 7.89 -1.81 4.59
CA LEU A 158 7.11 -0.57 4.71
C LEU A 158 5.62 -0.85 4.97
N PRO A 159 4.94 -1.77 4.24
CA PRO A 159 3.56 -2.16 4.57
C PRO A 159 3.41 -2.69 6.01
N GLY A 160 4.40 -3.45 6.50
CA GLY A 160 4.42 -3.95 7.86
C GLY A 160 4.52 -2.83 8.90
N ILE A 161 5.45 -1.89 8.72
CA ILE A 161 5.62 -0.74 9.60
C ILE A 161 4.37 0.16 9.61
N ILE A 162 3.76 0.39 8.44
CA ILE A 162 2.50 1.12 8.32
C ILE A 162 1.42 0.47 9.18
N THR A 163 1.24 -0.84 9.06
CA THR A 163 0.23 -1.59 9.83
C THR A 163 0.47 -1.48 11.34
N ILE A 164 1.73 -1.62 11.78
CA ILE A 164 2.13 -1.48 13.19
C ILE A 164 1.76 -0.08 13.71
N LEU A 165 2.07 0.96 12.95
CA LEU A 165 1.78 2.35 13.33
C LEU A 165 0.28 2.64 13.32
N GLU A 166 -0.47 2.17 12.31
CA GLU A 166 -1.94 2.31 12.24
C GLU A 166 -2.60 1.69 13.49
N ALA A 167 -2.22 0.46 13.84
CA ALA A 167 -2.73 -0.22 15.02
C ALA A 167 -2.34 0.51 16.32
N ALA A 168 -1.06 0.90 16.44
CA ALA A 168 -0.55 1.63 17.61
C ALA A 168 -1.27 2.96 17.84
N ILE A 169 -1.48 3.73 16.76
CA ILE A 169 -2.21 5.01 16.80
C ILE A 169 -3.68 4.77 17.15
N LYS A 170 -4.33 3.76 16.59
CA LYS A 170 -5.76 3.49 16.83
C LYS A 170 -6.02 3.03 18.27
N TYR A 171 -5.19 2.13 18.79
CA TYR A 171 -5.40 1.48 20.09
C TYR A 171 -4.56 2.05 21.24
N ASP A 172 -3.78 3.10 20.98
CA ASP A 172 -2.92 3.75 21.98
C ASP A 172 -1.88 2.80 22.60
N TYR A 173 -1.25 2.01 21.74
CA TYR A 173 -0.31 0.98 22.13
C TYR A 173 1.14 1.43 21.88
N ASN A 174 2.04 1.18 22.82
CA ASN A 174 3.47 1.49 22.63
C ASN A 174 4.14 0.42 21.76
N VAL A 175 4.69 0.86 20.64
CA VAL A 175 5.40 0.01 19.67
C VAL A 175 6.86 0.44 19.48
N ASP A 176 7.41 1.22 20.42
CA ASP A 176 8.76 1.79 20.30
C ASP A 176 9.82 0.71 20.18
N TRP A 177 9.62 -0.42 20.87
CA TRP A 177 10.51 -1.59 20.79
C TRP A 177 10.55 -2.15 19.36
N ALA A 178 9.39 -2.31 18.71
CA ALA A 178 9.29 -2.85 17.36
C ALA A 178 9.89 -1.87 16.34
N LEU A 179 9.56 -0.58 16.44
CA LEU A 179 10.11 0.45 15.55
C LEU A 179 11.65 0.53 15.66
N LYS A 180 12.19 0.36 16.87
CA LYS A 180 13.64 0.35 17.09
C LYS A 180 14.34 -0.84 16.41
N GLU A 181 13.70 -2.00 16.33
CA GLU A 181 14.28 -3.16 15.65
C GLU A 181 14.46 -2.92 14.15
N PHE A 182 13.52 -2.21 13.52
CA PHE A 182 13.55 -1.91 12.09
C PHE A 182 14.32 -0.64 11.74
N GLN A 183 14.69 0.17 12.73
CA GLN A 183 15.36 1.46 12.51
C GLN A 183 16.60 1.37 11.61
N PRO A 184 17.54 0.41 11.78
CA PRO A 184 18.70 0.31 10.90
C PRO A 184 18.33 0.07 9.43
N THR A 185 17.32 -0.76 9.18
CA THR A 185 16.83 -1.06 7.83
C THR A 185 16.11 0.15 7.24
N LEU A 186 15.25 0.82 8.01
CA LEU A 186 14.56 2.04 7.59
C LEU A 186 15.53 3.19 7.27
N ASP A 187 16.59 3.35 8.07
CA ASP A 187 17.63 4.36 7.83
C ASP A 187 18.39 4.05 6.52
N SER A 188 18.53 2.78 6.14
CA SER A 188 19.20 2.38 4.89
C SER A 188 18.37 2.68 3.63
N LEU A 189 17.05 2.86 3.76
CA LEU A 189 16.17 3.24 2.65
C LEU A 189 16.38 4.70 2.21
N ASP A 190 16.97 5.54 3.08
CA ASP A 190 17.18 6.95 2.81
C ASP A 190 18.12 7.18 1.62
N GLY A 191 17.53 7.38 0.44
CA GLY A 191 18.25 7.73 -0.79
C GLY A 191 18.13 6.72 -1.94
N ASN A 192 17.61 5.52 -1.66
CA ASN A 192 17.41 4.45 -2.64
C ASN A 192 15.92 4.17 -2.83
N TYR A 193 15.27 4.88 -3.75
CA TYR A 193 13.86 4.65 -4.10
C TYR A 193 13.77 4.32 -5.59
N GLU A 194 13.50 3.06 -5.91
CA GLU A 194 13.54 2.58 -7.29
C GLU A 194 12.16 2.50 -7.97
N THR A 195 11.04 2.61 -7.22
CA THR A 195 9.67 2.51 -7.79
C THR A 195 8.66 3.47 -7.14
N ASP A 196 7.62 3.86 -7.90
CA ASP A 196 6.54 4.75 -7.44
C ASP A 196 5.70 4.15 -6.28
N ALA A 197 5.53 2.82 -6.25
CA ALA A 197 4.84 2.14 -5.14
C ALA A 197 5.65 2.21 -3.84
N ASN A 198 6.97 2.03 -3.91
CA ASN A 198 7.87 2.17 -2.76
C ASN A 198 7.88 3.61 -2.25
N ILE A 199 7.76 4.59 -3.14
CA ILE A 199 7.64 6.01 -2.78
C ILE A 199 6.38 6.26 -1.95
N ARG A 200 5.22 5.76 -2.38
CA ARG A 200 3.95 6.01 -1.67
C ARG A 200 3.97 5.41 -0.26
N TYR A 201 4.38 4.15 -0.13
CA TYR A 201 4.55 3.53 1.18
C TYR A 201 5.60 4.24 2.02
N TYR A 202 6.66 4.74 1.40
CA TYR A 202 7.67 5.50 2.12
C TYR A 202 7.11 6.84 2.63
N ILE A 203 6.29 7.56 1.89
CA ILE A 203 5.67 8.79 2.41
C ILE A 203 4.63 8.48 3.49
N ASP A 204 3.80 7.46 3.30
CA ASP A 204 2.77 7.08 4.27
C ASP A 204 3.38 6.58 5.60
N HIS A 205 4.49 5.82 5.58
CA HIS A 205 5.16 5.42 6.82
C HIS A 205 5.72 6.62 7.59
N LEU A 206 6.35 7.60 6.91
CA LEU A 206 6.86 8.80 7.58
C LEU A 206 5.71 9.62 8.19
N TYR A 207 4.61 9.76 7.47
CA TYR A 207 3.42 10.44 7.97
C TYR A 207 2.88 9.76 9.24
N LEU A 208 2.73 8.43 9.22
CA LEU A 208 2.26 7.67 10.38
C LEU A 208 3.27 7.71 11.54
N MET A 209 4.57 7.66 11.27
CA MET A 209 5.60 7.84 12.30
C MET A 209 5.50 9.21 12.96
N ALA A 210 5.28 10.28 12.18
CA ALA A 210 5.07 11.61 12.72
C ALA A 210 3.81 11.67 13.59
N LEU A 211 2.69 11.12 13.12
CA LEU A 211 1.45 11.04 13.90
C LEU A 211 1.61 10.27 15.21
N TYR A 212 2.26 9.11 15.17
CA TYR A 212 2.54 8.31 16.37
C TYR A 212 3.39 9.09 17.38
N ASN A 213 4.42 9.81 16.92
CA ASN A 213 5.23 10.66 17.80
C ASN A 213 4.43 11.84 18.37
N LEU A 214 3.55 12.48 17.59
CA LEU A 214 2.67 13.54 18.08
C LEU A 214 1.72 13.03 19.16
N LYS A 215 1.11 11.86 18.94
CA LYS A 215 0.19 11.24 19.90
C LYS A 215 0.90 10.96 21.23
N ASN A 216 2.18 10.60 21.18
CA ASN A 216 3.02 10.36 22.35
C ASN A 216 3.75 11.62 22.86
N ALA A 217 3.34 12.83 22.45
CA ALA A 217 3.93 14.11 22.84
C ALA A 217 5.44 14.27 22.52
N ASN A 218 5.99 13.45 21.62
CA ASN A 218 7.35 13.54 21.10
C ASN A 218 7.43 14.56 19.95
N TYR A 219 7.00 15.80 20.22
CA TYR A 219 6.81 16.85 19.20
C TYR A 219 8.06 17.14 18.38
N SER A 220 9.22 17.24 19.02
CA SER A 220 10.48 17.52 18.31
C SER A 220 10.79 16.43 17.28
N ASN A 221 10.58 15.16 17.62
CA ASN A 221 10.84 14.06 16.69
C ASN A 221 9.81 14.04 15.55
N ALA A 222 8.53 14.21 15.89
CA ALA A 222 7.45 14.27 14.91
C ALA A 222 7.68 15.38 13.85
N LEU A 223 8.10 16.56 14.29
CA LEU A 223 8.34 17.69 13.39
C LEU A 223 9.59 17.50 12.52
N ASN A 224 10.63 16.83 13.03
CA ASN A 224 11.79 16.42 12.22
C ASN A 224 11.39 15.44 11.12
N ILE A 225 10.62 14.41 11.47
CA ILE A 225 10.09 13.42 10.52
C ILE A 225 9.22 14.12 9.48
N SER A 226 8.35 15.04 9.91
CA SER A 226 7.47 15.80 9.02
C SER A 226 8.24 16.65 8.02
N LEU A 227 9.33 17.31 8.43
CA LEU A 227 10.18 18.10 7.54
C LEU A 227 10.90 17.23 6.50
N LYS A 228 11.45 16.10 6.94
CA LYS A 228 12.05 15.10 6.05
C LYS A 228 11.04 14.63 5.01
N ALA A 229 9.85 14.25 5.46
CA ALA A 229 8.78 13.76 4.61
C ALA A 229 8.29 14.82 3.62
N LEU A 230 8.13 16.09 4.04
CA LEU A 230 7.77 17.20 3.16
C LEU A 230 8.77 17.38 2.02
N GLY A 231 10.07 17.36 2.35
CA GLY A 231 11.13 17.46 1.34
C GLY A 231 11.14 16.29 0.36
N MET A 232 10.82 15.09 0.84
CA MET A 232 10.70 13.89 -0.01
C MET A 232 9.45 13.94 -0.89
N SER A 233 8.27 14.25 -0.33
CA SER A 233 7.03 14.37 -1.11
C SER A 233 7.15 15.41 -2.23
N ASP A 234 7.78 16.55 -1.97
CA ASP A 234 8.08 17.56 -3.00
C ASP A 234 9.04 17.03 -4.08
N LYS A 235 10.14 16.37 -3.68
CA LYS A 235 11.10 15.75 -4.63
C LYS A 235 10.42 14.71 -5.52
N LEU A 236 9.48 13.95 -4.96
CA LEU A 236 8.81 12.82 -5.58
C LEU A 236 7.49 13.21 -6.25
N LYS A 237 7.09 14.48 -6.18
CA LYS A 237 5.81 15.01 -6.71
C LYS A 237 4.57 14.31 -6.14
N ASP A 238 4.62 13.88 -4.88
CA ASP A 238 3.46 13.36 -4.15
C ASP A 238 2.69 14.50 -3.45
N ASP A 239 1.80 15.14 -4.20
CA ASP A 239 0.98 16.26 -3.70
C ASP A 239 0.06 15.84 -2.54
N THR A 240 -0.42 14.59 -2.56
CA THR A 240 -1.30 14.06 -1.51
C THR A 240 -0.54 13.93 -0.19
N GLY A 241 0.63 13.32 -0.22
CA GLY A 241 1.53 13.24 0.93
C GLY A 241 1.96 14.62 1.43
N TYR A 242 2.40 15.49 0.51
CA TYR A 242 2.81 16.86 0.83
C TYR A 242 1.71 17.61 1.57
N LYS A 243 0.46 17.54 1.10
CA LYS A 243 -0.69 18.21 1.73
C LYS A 243 -0.92 17.71 3.17
N LYS A 244 -0.92 16.39 3.39
CA LYS A 244 -1.10 15.79 4.73
C LYS A 244 0.00 16.25 5.68
N LEU A 245 1.25 16.15 5.25
CA LEU A 245 2.42 16.50 6.05
C LEU A 245 2.51 17.99 6.34
N ASN A 246 2.15 18.83 5.37
CA ASN A 246 2.16 20.28 5.55
C ASN A 246 1.10 20.72 6.55
N ALA A 247 -0.12 20.17 6.44
CA ALA A 247 -1.18 20.42 7.42
C ALA A 247 -0.78 19.98 8.82
N LEU A 248 -0.14 18.80 8.94
CA LEU A 248 0.37 18.29 10.21
C LEU A 248 1.45 19.22 10.79
N PHE A 249 2.48 19.59 10.02
CA PHE A 249 3.55 20.47 10.51
C PHE A 249 3.02 21.82 10.98
N VAL A 250 2.18 22.47 10.16
CA VAL A 250 1.61 23.79 10.50
C VAL A 250 0.76 23.71 11.77
N SER A 251 -0.07 22.68 11.91
CA SER A 251 -0.95 22.50 13.08
C SER A 251 -0.19 22.32 14.39
N PHE A 252 1.01 21.73 14.34
CA PHE A 252 1.85 21.49 15.51
C PHE A 252 3.06 22.44 15.59
N SER A 253 3.12 23.47 14.75
CA SER A 253 4.26 24.40 14.65
C SER A 253 4.53 25.19 15.93
N VAL A 254 3.55 25.33 16.83
CA VAL A 254 3.74 25.93 18.16
C VAL A 254 4.75 25.17 19.02
N HIS A 255 4.95 23.88 18.74
CA HIS A 255 5.94 23.03 19.41
C HIS A 255 7.28 22.96 18.66
N ALA A 256 7.42 23.63 17.52
CA ALA A 256 8.63 23.58 16.72
C ALA A 256 9.77 24.38 17.36
N THR A 257 11.00 23.86 17.25
CA THR A 257 12.20 24.63 17.57
C THR A 257 12.44 25.71 16.53
N LYS A 258 13.24 26.72 16.87
CA LYS A 258 13.66 27.77 15.91
C LYS A 258 14.29 27.18 14.65
N ASP A 259 15.14 26.15 14.82
CA ASP A 259 15.83 25.50 13.70
C ASP A 259 14.85 24.73 12.80
N GLN A 260 13.83 24.08 13.38
CA GLN A 260 12.78 23.39 12.62
C GLN A 260 11.91 24.38 11.83
N LEU A 261 11.51 25.49 12.46
CA LEU A 261 10.79 26.58 11.79
C LEU A 261 11.61 27.19 10.65
N GLU A 262 12.90 27.42 10.87
CA GLU A 262 13.78 27.94 9.83
C GLU A 262 13.94 26.94 8.67
N ALA A 263 14.15 25.65 8.97
CA ALA A 263 14.21 24.60 7.97
C ALA A 263 12.91 24.51 7.14
N TYR A 264 11.75 24.58 7.80
CA TYR A 264 10.45 24.65 7.13
C TYR A 264 10.34 25.84 6.19
N ASN A 265 10.75 27.03 6.66
CA ASN A 265 10.69 28.26 5.88
C ASN A 265 11.62 28.19 4.67
N VAL A 266 12.85 27.71 4.84
CA VAL A 266 13.82 27.51 3.75
C VAL A 266 13.27 26.54 2.71
N LEU A 267 12.66 25.43 3.13
CA LEU A 267 12.02 24.47 2.23
C LEU A 267 10.91 25.14 1.39
N ASN A 268 9.98 25.84 2.04
CA ASN A 268 8.87 26.51 1.34
C ASN A 268 9.34 27.62 0.40
N LYS A 269 10.33 28.43 0.80
CA LYS A 269 10.95 29.44 -0.07
C LYS A 269 11.55 28.80 -1.33
N LYS A 270 12.25 27.67 -1.17
CA LYS A 270 12.83 26.92 -2.28
C LYS A 270 11.76 26.35 -3.22
N ILE A 271 10.65 25.84 -2.67
CA ILE A 271 9.52 25.32 -3.45
C ILE A 271 8.86 26.47 -4.22
N LEU A 272 8.48 27.55 -3.54
CA LEU A 272 7.86 28.73 -4.15
C LEU A 272 8.73 29.31 -5.27
N GLY A 273 10.04 29.45 -5.04
CA GLY A 273 10.97 29.93 -6.06
C GLY A 273 11.11 29.03 -7.29
N ARG A 274 10.76 27.73 -7.20
CA ARG A 274 10.66 26.86 -8.39
C ARG A 274 9.33 27.04 -9.09
N VAL A 275 8.22 27.04 -8.35
CA VAL A 275 6.86 27.16 -8.90
C VAL A 275 6.66 28.49 -9.63
N LEU A 276 7.22 29.58 -9.11
CA LEU A 276 7.11 30.90 -9.73
C LEU A 276 7.97 31.09 -11.00
N LYS A 277 8.87 30.16 -11.34
CA LYS A 277 9.69 30.31 -12.57
C LYS A 277 8.85 30.33 -13.84
N ASP A 278 7.69 29.69 -13.80
CA ASP A 278 6.78 29.60 -14.94
C ASP A 278 5.81 30.79 -15.01
N GLU A 279 5.78 31.65 -13.98
CA GLU A 279 4.92 32.82 -13.89
C GLU A 279 5.54 34.06 -14.56
N LYS A 280 4.85 34.61 -15.56
CA LYS A 280 5.36 35.76 -16.33
C LYS A 280 5.39 37.03 -15.49
N GLY A 281 6.53 37.72 -15.51
CA GLY A 281 6.70 39.02 -14.84
C GLY A 281 6.95 38.93 -13.34
N ILE A 282 7.10 37.72 -12.79
CA ILE A 282 7.43 37.50 -11.37
C ILE A 282 8.88 37.04 -11.27
N MET A 283 9.68 37.73 -10.46
CA MET A 283 10.97 37.23 -9.99
C MET A 283 10.97 37.22 -8.47
N TYR A 284 11.38 36.11 -7.87
CA TYR A 284 11.38 35.90 -6.42
C TYR A 284 12.80 35.64 -5.92
N ASP A 285 13.27 36.41 -4.95
CA ASP A 285 14.64 36.32 -4.40
C ASP A 285 14.76 35.44 -3.16
N GLY A 286 13.68 34.76 -2.76
CA GLY A 286 13.59 34.01 -1.50
C GLY A 286 12.96 34.78 -0.34
N SER A 287 12.64 36.07 -0.53
CA SER A 287 12.02 36.93 0.49
C SER A 287 11.02 37.94 -0.06
N SER A 288 11.16 38.39 -1.31
CA SER A 288 10.34 39.42 -1.94
C SER A 288 10.20 39.23 -3.46
N PHE A 289 9.23 39.91 -4.07
CA PHE A 289 9.14 40.02 -5.53
C PHE A 289 10.00 41.18 -6.02
N VAL A 290 10.85 40.91 -7.00
CA VAL A 290 11.77 41.88 -7.59
C VAL A 290 11.41 42.13 -9.05
N SER A 291 11.68 43.34 -9.55
CA SER A 291 11.39 43.69 -10.94
C SER A 291 12.24 42.84 -11.89
N ALA A 292 11.59 42.21 -12.87
CA ALA A 292 12.26 41.63 -14.03
C ALA A 292 12.92 42.79 -14.82
N ARG A 293 14.24 42.78 -14.95
CA ARG A 293 14.97 43.69 -15.85
C ARG A 293 14.90 43.18 -17.28
#